data_AF-A0A955PM24-F1
#
_entry.id   AF-A0A955PM24-F1
#
_cell.length_a   1.000
_cell.length_b   1.000
_cell.length_c   1.000
_cell.angle_alpha   90.00
_cell.angle_beta   90.00
_cell.angle_gamma   90.00
#
_symmetry.space_group_name_H-M   'P 1'
#
loop_
_entity.id
_entity.type
_entity.pdbx_description
1 polymer ?
#
loop_
_entity_poly.entity_id
_entity_poly.type
_entity_poly.pdbx_seq_one_letter_code
_entity_poly.pdbx_strand_id
1 'polypeptide(L)'
;FTGRDWAFENFNVLGTIQEVVLEDETPFSNTDLYHIQKGRNLGGYIDAKVPESPEVPVAAALGLVDYARVVGPEKSQDEIWDESRVIARFNAYYDLLNAGFRIPVSAGSLAQEREPIEKDRLGASRVYARIPGTFSLGRYLKVLTEGPTWASNGPMITLLVNKKDPGKEFEISPQRKRIHISMGARSDRPIDRLELIQNGKVVETLVGSSTQDYVVKDFDYEVNEPGWIAARVFEKPVEGEEGIRYAHTSPFYLKDRDSISIRKEPVEDLKNRVQGLIEKAEANPDIATEEKEEMLKMYSQAIDFYQKRLDKIASAKDEG
;
A
#
# COMPACT_ATOMS: atom_id res chain seq x y z
N PHE A 1 30.47 -8.42 -7.22
CA PHE A 1 29.27 -7.77 -6.65
C PHE A 1 28.82 -8.60 -5.48
N THR A 2 29.06 -8.11 -4.26
CA THR A 2 28.53 -8.78 -3.07
C THR A 2 27.02 -8.56 -3.04
N GLY A 3 26.25 -9.42 -2.35
CA GLY A 3 24.80 -9.26 -2.22
C GLY A 3 24.36 -7.90 -1.67
N ARG A 4 25.28 -7.18 -1.01
CA ARG A 4 25.08 -5.87 -0.38
C ARG A 4 25.04 -4.69 -1.37
N ASP A 5 25.89 -4.71 -2.40
CA ASP A 5 26.10 -3.54 -3.26
C ASP A 5 24.88 -3.31 -4.17
N TRP A 6 24.35 -4.37 -4.79
CA TRP A 6 23.23 -4.25 -5.71
C TRP A 6 21.90 -3.88 -5.01
N ALA A 7 21.72 -4.25 -3.75
CA ALA A 7 20.48 -4.03 -3.01
C ALA A 7 20.20 -2.53 -2.79
N PHE A 8 21.19 -1.77 -2.33
CA PHE A 8 20.98 -0.40 -1.84
C PHE A 8 21.51 0.71 -2.76
N GLU A 9 21.87 0.38 -4.00
CA GLU A 9 22.34 1.35 -5.00
C GLU A 9 21.19 2.12 -5.68
N ASN A 10 21.37 3.44 -5.85
CA ASN A 10 20.59 4.34 -6.71
C ASN A 10 19.10 4.56 -6.35
N PHE A 11 18.78 4.99 -5.12
CA PHE A 11 17.45 5.48 -4.75
C PHE A 11 17.45 7.00 -4.53
N ASN A 12 16.40 7.68 -4.99
CA ASN A 12 16.13 9.06 -4.59
C ASN A 12 15.13 9.05 -3.42
N VAL A 13 15.33 9.96 -2.47
CA VAL A 13 14.47 10.15 -1.30
C VAL A 13 13.80 11.52 -1.42
N LEU A 14 12.48 11.55 -1.35
CA LEU A 14 11.72 12.79 -1.24
C LEU A 14 10.69 12.64 -0.12
N GLY A 15 10.67 13.63 0.78
CA GLY A 15 9.57 13.81 1.73
C GLY A 15 8.30 14.28 1.01
N THR A 16 7.21 14.36 1.77
CA THR A 16 5.86 14.70 1.29
C THR A 16 5.88 15.86 0.28
N ILE A 17 5.30 15.61 -0.90
CA ILE A 17 4.97 16.67 -1.85
C ILE A 17 3.73 17.37 -1.31
N GLN A 18 3.86 18.68 -1.12
CA GLN A 18 2.88 19.65 -0.62
C GLN A 18 1.43 19.15 -0.60
N GLU A 19 0.86 19.03 0.59
CA GLU A 19 -0.58 18.89 0.76
C GLU A 19 -1.23 20.21 0.33
N VAL A 20 -2.03 20.18 -0.72
CA VAL A 20 -2.92 21.29 -1.04
C VAL A 20 -4.20 21.03 -0.26
N VAL A 21 -4.29 21.63 0.92
CA VAL A 21 -5.58 21.83 1.57
C VAL A 21 -6.36 22.75 0.64
N LEU A 22 -7.44 22.26 0.06
CA LEU A 22 -8.31 23.09 -0.76
C LEU A 22 -9.00 24.09 0.19
N GLU A 23 -8.43 25.29 0.32
CA GLU A 23 -9.03 26.45 1.01
C GLU A 23 -10.23 26.97 0.20
N ASP A 24 -11.30 26.19 0.13
CA ASP A 24 -12.61 26.71 -0.28
C ASP A 24 -13.56 26.55 0.91
N GLU A 25 -13.77 27.66 1.62
CA GLU A 25 -14.86 27.88 2.60
C GLU A 25 -16.25 27.92 1.91
N THR A 26 -16.55 26.92 1.07
CA THR A 26 -17.92 26.67 0.60
C THR A 26 -18.49 25.49 1.38
N PRO A 27 -19.52 25.68 2.24
CA PRO A 27 -20.06 24.64 3.11
C PRO A 27 -20.96 23.62 2.38
N PHE A 28 -20.64 23.27 1.13
CA PHE A 28 -21.49 22.42 0.28
C PHE A 28 -20.67 21.35 -0.46
N SER A 29 -20.33 20.29 0.28
CA SER A 29 -20.38 18.84 -0.05
C SER A 29 -19.41 18.11 0.91
N ASN A 30 -19.87 17.66 2.08
CA ASN A 30 -19.02 17.15 3.18
C ASN A 30 -18.52 15.72 3.00
N THR A 31 -18.24 15.26 1.77
CA THR A 31 -17.59 13.96 1.59
C THR A 31 -16.19 14.06 1.03
N ASP A 32 -15.27 13.38 1.70
CA ASP A 32 -13.88 13.22 1.25
C ASP A 32 -13.81 12.77 -0.21
N LEU A 33 -14.78 11.96 -0.67
CA LEU A 33 -14.89 11.48 -2.04
C LEU A 33 -15.09 12.57 -3.09
N TYR A 34 -15.87 13.61 -2.79
CA TYR A 34 -16.01 14.75 -3.69
C TYR A 34 -14.69 15.51 -3.83
N HIS A 35 -14.01 15.77 -2.71
CA HIS A 35 -12.72 16.44 -2.71
C HIS A 35 -11.64 15.64 -3.44
N ILE A 36 -11.64 14.31 -3.26
CA ILE A 36 -10.78 13.38 -4.01
C ILE A 36 -11.06 13.51 -5.52
N GLN A 37 -12.33 13.51 -5.93
CA GLN A 37 -12.70 13.64 -7.35
C GLN A 37 -12.29 15.01 -7.93
N LYS A 38 -12.49 16.11 -7.17
CA LYS A 38 -12.05 17.46 -7.56
C LYS A 38 -10.54 17.51 -7.72
N GLY A 39 -9.79 16.98 -6.74
CA GLY A 39 -8.32 16.90 -6.80
C GLY A 39 -7.84 16.11 -8.01
N ARG A 40 -8.48 14.98 -8.32
CA ARG A 40 -8.17 14.16 -9.49
C ARG A 40 -8.45 14.87 -10.81
N ASN A 41 -9.56 15.62 -10.91
CA ASN A 41 -9.88 16.43 -12.09
C ASN A 41 -8.86 17.54 -12.34
N LEU A 42 -8.14 17.98 -11.30
CA LEU A 42 -7.03 18.93 -11.39
C LEU A 42 -5.67 18.28 -11.69
N GLY A 43 -5.63 16.96 -11.92
CA GLY A 43 -4.39 16.21 -12.15
C GLY A 43 -3.63 15.83 -10.87
N GLY A 44 -4.29 15.91 -9.72
CA GLY A 44 -3.74 15.48 -8.44
C GLY A 44 -3.60 13.97 -8.33
N TYR A 45 -2.65 13.53 -7.51
CA TYR A 45 -2.45 12.14 -7.12
C TYR A 45 -3.02 11.92 -5.73
N ILE A 46 -3.71 10.80 -5.53
CA ILE A 46 -4.47 10.53 -4.31
C ILE A 46 -3.78 9.47 -3.47
N ASP A 47 -3.36 9.89 -2.26
CA ASP A 47 -2.84 9.02 -1.22
C ASP A 47 -3.97 8.51 -0.32
N ALA A 48 -4.20 7.20 -0.29
CA ALA A 48 -5.06 6.60 0.73
C ALA A 48 -4.32 6.60 2.08
N LYS A 49 -4.43 7.74 2.79
CA LYS A 49 -3.75 8.03 4.05
C LYS A 49 -4.02 7.02 5.16
N VAL A 50 -5.23 6.48 5.20
CA VAL A 50 -5.66 5.44 6.15
C VAL A 50 -6.31 4.31 5.35
N PRO A 51 -5.55 3.32 4.86
CA PRO A 51 -6.09 2.20 4.08
C PRO A 51 -7.27 1.47 4.76
N GLU A 52 -7.33 1.52 6.09
CA GLU A 52 -8.36 0.94 6.95
C GLU A 52 -9.69 1.73 6.90
N SER A 53 -9.70 2.97 6.40
CA SER A 53 -10.89 3.83 6.40
C SER A 53 -12.04 3.21 5.60
N PRO A 54 -13.30 3.29 6.06
CA PRO A 54 -14.42 2.66 5.36
C PRO A 54 -14.69 3.24 3.96
N GLU A 55 -14.21 4.44 3.64
CA GLU A 55 -14.36 5.11 2.33
C GLU A 55 -13.32 4.66 1.29
N VAL A 56 -12.17 4.12 1.72
CA VAL A 56 -11.12 3.64 0.81
C VAL A 56 -11.63 2.58 -0.18
N PRO A 57 -12.44 1.59 0.21
CA PRO A 57 -13.10 0.68 -0.74
C PRO A 57 -13.89 1.40 -1.84
N VAL A 58 -14.56 2.52 -1.53
CA VAL A 58 -15.30 3.31 -2.54
C VAL A 58 -14.33 4.00 -3.47
N ALA A 59 -13.36 4.75 -2.91
CA ALA A 59 -12.37 5.47 -3.69
C ALA A 59 -11.56 4.54 -4.61
N ALA A 60 -11.19 3.35 -4.12
CA ALA A 60 -10.49 2.33 -4.90
C ALA A 60 -11.36 1.80 -6.05
N ALA A 61 -12.63 1.47 -5.80
CA ALA A 61 -13.57 0.99 -6.82
C ALA A 61 -13.83 2.00 -7.93
N LEU A 62 -13.85 3.30 -7.58
CA LEU A 62 -13.98 4.40 -8.53
C LEU A 62 -12.67 4.75 -9.25
N GLY A 63 -11.57 4.04 -8.94
CA GLY A 63 -10.26 4.26 -9.56
C GLY A 63 -9.63 5.59 -9.16
N LEU A 64 -9.94 6.09 -7.95
CA LEU A 64 -9.46 7.38 -7.47
C LEU A 64 -8.14 7.27 -6.70
N VAL A 65 -7.82 6.11 -6.12
CA VAL A 65 -6.61 5.89 -5.31
C VAL A 65 -5.41 5.58 -6.19
N ASP A 66 -4.30 6.31 -6.01
CA ASP A 66 -3.05 6.09 -6.76
C ASP A 66 -2.01 5.31 -5.96
N TYR A 67 -1.96 5.50 -4.64
CA TYR A 67 -1.08 4.78 -3.72
C TYR A 67 -1.67 4.77 -2.31
N ALA A 68 -1.20 3.86 -1.45
CA ALA A 68 -1.71 3.67 -0.09
C ALA A 68 -0.62 3.90 0.96
N ARG A 69 -0.93 4.66 1.99
CA ARG A 69 -0.01 5.01 3.08
C ARG A 69 0.17 3.83 4.02
N VAL A 70 1.05 2.93 3.62
CA VAL A 70 1.38 1.70 4.36
C VAL A 70 2.36 1.97 5.49
N VAL A 71 3.11 3.09 5.43
CA VAL A 71 4.07 3.49 6.48
C VAL A 71 3.81 4.92 6.96
N GLY A 72 3.65 5.09 8.27
CA GLY A 72 3.43 6.40 8.90
C GLY A 72 2.50 6.32 10.10
N PRO A 73 2.44 7.37 10.94
CA PRO A 73 1.47 7.45 12.02
C PRO A 73 0.05 7.64 11.46
N GLU A 74 -0.96 7.13 12.17
CA GLU A 74 -2.37 7.21 11.75
C GLU A 74 -3.06 8.44 12.38
N LYS A 75 -2.98 8.61 13.71
CA LYS A 75 -3.90 9.47 14.50
C LYS A 75 -3.34 9.99 15.84
N SER A 76 -2.21 9.56 16.39
CA SER A 76 -1.52 10.25 17.53
C SER A 76 -0.10 9.73 17.76
N GLN A 77 0.66 10.37 18.67
CA GLN A 77 1.97 9.91 19.14
C GLN A 77 1.88 8.49 19.76
N ASP A 78 0.74 8.13 20.34
CA ASP A 78 0.54 6.85 21.04
C ASP A 78 0.41 5.63 20.11
N GLU A 79 0.24 5.83 18.81
CA GLU A 79 -0.01 4.74 17.86
C GLU A 79 1.24 4.14 17.22
N ILE A 80 2.41 4.72 17.44
CA ILE A 80 3.68 4.29 16.82
C ILE A 80 4.24 3.03 17.52
N TRP A 81 3.59 2.57 18.60
CA TRP A 81 4.12 1.58 19.54
C TRP A 81 3.57 0.15 19.40
N ASP A 82 2.59 -0.09 18.51
CA ASP A 82 1.86 -1.37 18.47
C ASP A 82 1.97 -2.08 17.11
N GLU A 83 2.66 -3.23 17.12
CA GLU A 83 2.89 -4.03 15.90
C GLU A 83 1.55 -4.53 15.35
N SER A 84 0.59 -4.83 16.22
CA SER A 84 -0.73 -5.31 15.81
C SER A 84 -1.47 -4.29 14.94
N ARG A 85 -1.26 -2.99 15.16
CA ARG A 85 -1.81 -1.92 14.31
C ARG A 85 -1.10 -1.83 12.96
N VAL A 86 0.22 -1.95 12.95
CA VAL A 86 0.98 -2.03 11.69
C VAL A 86 0.52 -3.24 10.86
N ILE A 87 0.32 -4.39 11.51
CA ILE A 87 -0.22 -5.59 10.88
C ILE A 87 -1.66 -5.37 10.41
N ALA A 88 -2.52 -4.71 11.18
CA ALA A 88 -3.89 -4.37 10.75
C ALA A 88 -3.89 -3.49 9.49
N ARG A 89 -2.98 -2.51 9.42
CA ARG A 89 -2.78 -1.67 8.23
C ARG A 89 -2.35 -2.49 7.01
N PHE A 90 -1.37 -3.36 7.21
CA PHE A 90 -0.92 -4.28 6.16
C PHE A 90 -2.07 -5.15 5.68
N ASN A 91 -2.90 -5.68 6.58
CA ASN A 91 -4.05 -6.50 6.21
C ASN A 91 -5.08 -5.70 5.39
N ALA A 92 -5.44 -4.48 5.80
CA ALA A 92 -6.35 -3.63 5.03
C ALA A 92 -5.80 -3.30 3.63
N TYR A 93 -4.49 -3.04 3.53
CA TYR A 93 -3.81 -2.88 2.25
C TYR A 93 -3.83 -4.17 1.42
N TYR A 94 -3.59 -5.32 2.04
CA TYR A 94 -3.60 -6.63 1.39
C TYR A 94 -5.00 -7.02 0.91
N ASP A 95 -6.07 -6.60 1.59
CA ASP A 95 -7.44 -6.81 1.12
C ASP A 95 -7.70 -6.07 -0.19
N LEU A 96 -7.18 -4.84 -0.34
CA LEU A 96 -7.23 -4.13 -1.62
C LEU A 96 -6.45 -4.87 -2.70
N LEU A 97 -5.22 -5.30 -2.41
CA LEU A 97 -4.42 -6.06 -3.38
C LEU A 97 -5.06 -7.39 -3.76
N ASN A 98 -5.63 -8.11 -2.79
CA ASN A 98 -6.33 -9.38 -2.96
C ASN A 98 -7.66 -9.21 -3.70
N ALA A 99 -8.30 -8.05 -3.61
CA ALA A 99 -9.43 -7.70 -4.45
C ALA A 99 -9.00 -7.41 -5.91
N GLY A 100 -7.71 -7.34 -6.20
CA GLY A 100 -7.15 -7.13 -7.54
C GLY A 100 -6.85 -5.67 -7.87
N PHE A 101 -6.83 -4.79 -6.86
CA PHE A 101 -6.31 -3.44 -7.05
C PHE A 101 -4.79 -3.46 -7.18
N ARG A 102 -4.26 -2.52 -7.97
CA ARG A 102 -2.81 -2.38 -8.20
C ARG A 102 -2.33 -1.07 -7.61
N ILE A 103 -2.14 -1.05 -6.29
CA ILE A 103 -1.88 0.16 -5.52
C ILE A 103 -0.47 0.05 -4.92
N PRO A 104 0.49 0.87 -5.36
CA PRO A 104 1.81 0.99 -4.72
C PRO A 104 1.73 1.48 -3.27
N VAL A 105 2.80 1.24 -2.52
CA VAL A 105 2.95 1.80 -1.18
C VAL A 105 3.38 3.27 -1.23
N SER A 106 2.93 4.04 -0.25
CA SER A 106 3.39 5.39 0.08
C SER A 106 3.72 5.49 1.57
N ALA A 107 4.22 6.65 1.98
CA ALA A 107 4.49 6.97 3.37
C ALA A 107 4.23 8.45 3.69
N GLY A 108 3.96 8.77 4.94
CA GLY A 108 3.85 10.17 5.39
C GLY A 108 4.21 10.31 6.87
N SER A 109 4.97 11.34 7.23
CA SER A 109 5.44 11.54 8.61
C SER A 109 4.51 12.42 9.48
N LEU A 110 3.47 13.00 8.89
CA LEU A 110 2.49 13.91 9.51
C LEU A 110 3.10 15.14 10.24
N ALA A 111 4.36 15.48 9.97
CA ALA A 111 5.13 16.45 10.76
C ALA A 111 4.59 17.90 10.75
N GLN A 112 3.55 18.21 9.98
CA GLN A 112 2.92 19.53 9.92
C GLN A 112 1.42 19.53 10.28
N GLU A 113 0.81 18.36 10.51
CA GLU A 113 -0.65 18.28 10.61
C GLU A 113 -1.19 18.47 12.04
N ARG A 114 -0.35 18.36 13.07
CA ARG A 114 -0.78 18.55 14.48
C ARG A 114 0.33 19.22 15.29
N GLU A 115 0.04 20.36 15.90
CA GLU A 115 0.79 20.86 17.05
C GLU A 115 0.41 20.02 18.28
N PRO A 116 1.35 19.52 19.10
CA PRO A 116 2.79 19.74 19.09
C PRO A 116 3.51 18.50 18.53
N ILE A 117 3.47 18.27 17.22
CA ILE A 117 4.41 17.29 16.64
C ILE A 117 5.79 17.95 16.62
N GLU A 118 6.70 17.36 17.39
CA GLU A 118 8.09 17.79 17.47
C GLU A 118 8.71 17.90 16.05
N LYS A 119 9.44 19.00 15.81
CA LYS A 119 10.04 19.34 14.50
C LYS A 119 11.00 18.27 13.97
N ASP A 120 11.40 17.33 14.81
CA ASP A 120 12.31 16.21 14.52
C ASP A 120 11.65 15.06 13.75
N ARG A 121 10.32 15.08 13.56
CA ARG A 121 9.58 14.05 12.81
C ARG A 121 9.49 14.31 11.31
N LEU A 122 10.03 15.42 10.81
CA LEU A 122 10.13 15.68 9.37
C LEU A 122 10.97 14.59 8.69
N GLY A 123 10.34 13.87 7.75
CA GLY A 123 11.01 12.76 7.06
C GLY A 123 11.17 11.51 7.93
N ALA A 124 10.45 11.38 9.05
CA ALA A 124 10.44 10.15 9.84
C ALA A 124 9.78 8.97 9.12
N SER A 125 8.94 9.22 8.11
CA SER A 125 8.39 8.20 7.21
C SER A 125 8.52 8.69 5.77
N ARG A 126 8.99 7.83 4.88
CA ARG A 126 9.43 8.19 3.53
C ARG A 126 9.05 7.12 2.53
N VAL A 127 8.78 7.54 1.30
CA VAL A 127 8.74 6.65 0.15
C VAL A 127 10.03 6.85 -0.65
N TYR A 128 10.65 5.75 -1.04
CA TYR A 128 11.82 5.71 -1.90
C TYR A 128 11.37 5.25 -3.27
N ALA A 129 11.80 5.96 -4.31
CA ALA A 129 11.37 5.72 -5.67
C ALA A 129 12.58 5.55 -6.58
N ARG A 130 12.62 4.45 -7.34
CA ARG A 130 13.70 4.24 -8.32
C ARG A 130 13.36 4.97 -9.62
N ILE A 131 13.97 6.15 -9.80
CA ILE A 131 13.83 6.94 -11.03
C ILE A 131 14.97 6.57 -11.99
N PRO A 132 14.68 6.08 -13.21
CA PRO A 132 15.70 5.91 -14.22
C PRO A 132 16.16 7.27 -14.75
N GLY A 133 17.48 7.47 -14.82
CA GLY A 133 18.08 8.70 -15.35
C GLY A 133 17.98 9.90 -14.39
N THR A 134 17.81 11.10 -14.93
CA THR A 134 17.81 12.34 -14.14
C THR A 134 16.47 12.57 -13.42
N PHE A 135 16.56 13.11 -12.21
CA PHE A 135 15.38 13.50 -11.43
C PHE A 135 14.55 14.57 -12.15
N SER A 136 13.23 14.43 -12.07
CA SER A 136 12.26 15.51 -12.31
C SER A 136 10.98 15.18 -11.55
N LEU A 137 10.22 16.19 -11.14
CA LEU A 137 8.97 15.98 -10.40
C LEU A 137 7.98 15.10 -11.16
N GLY A 138 7.79 15.33 -12.46
CA GLY A 138 6.89 14.53 -13.29
C GLY A 138 7.30 13.05 -13.40
N ARG A 139 8.61 12.76 -13.51
CA ARG A 139 9.09 11.36 -13.48
C ARG A 139 8.89 10.72 -12.12
N TYR A 140 9.13 11.46 -11.04
CA TYR A 140 8.92 10.95 -9.70
C TYR A 140 7.45 10.58 -9.45
N LEU A 141 6.51 11.48 -9.76
CA LEU A 141 5.08 11.22 -9.60
C LEU A 141 4.62 10.01 -10.43
N LYS A 142 5.13 9.86 -11.65
CA LYS A 142 4.88 8.68 -12.48
C LYS A 142 5.44 7.39 -11.86
N VAL A 143 6.65 7.44 -11.30
CA VAL A 143 7.28 6.29 -10.65
C VAL A 143 6.54 5.89 -9.38
N LEU A 144 5.95 6.85 -8.65
CA LEU A 144 5.10 6.54 -7.49
C LEU A 144 3.88 5.69 -7.87
N THR A 145 3.27 5.92 -9.03
CA THR A 145 2.11 5.14 -9.50
C THR A 145 2.49 3.85 -10.24
N GLU A 146 3.67 3.81 -10.87
CA GLU A 146 4.18 2.59 -11.51
C GLU A 146 4.68 1.55 -10.50
N GLY A 147 5.01 1.98 -9.29
CA GLY A 147 5.31 1.10 -8.16
C GLY A 147 6.73 0.55 -7.99
N PRO A 148 7.83 0.96 -8.67
CA PRO A 148 9.18 0.61 -8.25
C PRO A 148 9.58 1.45 -7.00
N THR A 149 8.82 1.26 -5.93
CA THR A 149 8.89 2.02 -4.68
C THR A 149 8.90 1.10 -3.46
N TRP A 150 9.39 1.65 -2.35
CA TRP A 150 9.23 1.08 -1.02
C TRP A 150 9.09 2.20 0.00
N ALA A 151 8.38 1.92 1.08
CA ALA A 151 8.07 2.88 2.14
C ALA A 151 8.76 2.44 3.44
N SER A 152 9.26 3.39 4.23
CA SER A 152 10.01 3.10 5.46
C SER A 152 9.97 4.24 6.47
N ASN A 153 10.00 3.90 7.76
CA ASN A 153 10.27 4.82 8.87
C ASN A 153 11.60 4.53 9.59
N GLY A 154 12.47 3.73 8.98
CA GLY A 154 13.73 3.31 9.57
C GLY A 154 14.56 2.42 8.65
N PRO A 155 14.26 1.12 8.58
CA PRO A 155 15.06 0.16 7.85
C PRO A 155 14.92 0.38 6.34
N MET A 156 16.03 0.25 5.61
CA MET A 156 15.99 0.15 4.15
C MET A 156 15.59 -1.27 3.76
N ILE A 157 14.73 -1.40 2.75
CA ILE A 157 14.27 -2.70 2.24
C ILE A 157 14.38 -2.75 0.72
N THR A 158 14.65 -3.93 0.20
CA THR A 158 14.80 -4.21 -1.23
C THR A 158 14.15 -5.53 -1.56
N LEU A 159 13.47 -5.58 -2.71
CA LEU A 159 12.94 -6.80 -3.29
C LEU A 159 13.09 -6.70 -4.80
N LEU A 160 13.78 -7.66 -5.39
CA LEU A 160 13.82 -7.87 -6.82
C LEU A 160 13.23 -9.24 -7.15
N VAL A 161 12.46 -9.28 -8.24
CA VAL A 161 12.00 -10.52 -8.85
C VAL A 161 12.58 -10.59 -10.25
N ASN A 162 13.32 -11.65 -10.56
CA ASN A 162 14.01 -11.79 -11.84
C ASN A 162 14.85 -10.54 -12.21
N LYS A 163 15.51 -9.93 -11.21
CA LYS A 163 16.30 -8.70 -11.33
C LYS A 163 15.50 -7.47 -11.79
N LYS A 164 14.20 -7.43 -11.52
CA LYS A 164 13.33 -6.27 -11.78
C LYS A 164 12.81 -5.69 -10.47
N ASP A 165 12.59 -4.39 -10.47
CA ASP A 165 11.99 -3.65 -9.36
C ASP A 165 10.48 -3.90 -9.22
N PRO A 166 9.90 -3.59 -8.04
CA PRO A 166 8.46 -3.72 -7.79
C PRO A 166 7.57 -2.95 -8.79
N GLY A 167 6.27 -3.28 -8.78
CA GLY A 167 5.28 -2.72 -9.70
C GLY A 167 5.19 -3.45 -11.05
N LYS A 168 6.08 -4.41 -11.31
CA LYS A 168 6.06 -5.22 -12.54
C LYS A 168 5.13 -6.43 -12.41
N GLU A 169 4.66 -6.89 -13.56
CA GLU A 169 3.85 -8.10 -13.72
C GLU A 169 4.72 -9.23 -14.30
N PHE A 170 4.53 -10.44 -13.79
CA PHE A 170 5.12 -11.66 -14.33
C PHE A 170 4.02 -12.67 -14.65
N GLU A 171 4.11 -13.20 -15.87
CA GLU A 171 3.25 -14.31 -16.28
C GLU A 171 3.76 -15.61 -15.65
N ILE A 172 2.87 -16.28 -14.92
CA ILE A 172 3.06 -17.63 -14.40
C ILE A 172 2.24 -18.60 -15.24
N SER A 173 2.80 -19.77 -15.50
CA SER A 173 2.12 -20.86 -16.20
C SER A 173 2.60 -22.20 -15.63
N PRO A 174 1.93 -23.34 -15.94
CA PRO A 174 2.41 -24.65 -15.51
C PRO A 174 3.88 -24.93 -15.86
N GLN A 175 4.39 -24.35 -16.95
CA GLN A 175 5.77 -24.48 -17.42
C GLN A 175 6.71 -23.37 -16.89
N ARG A 176 6.17 -22.31 -16.28
CA ARG A 176 6.92 -21.16 -15.76
C ARG A 176 6.39 -20.74 -14.40
N LYS A 177 6.64 -21.58 -13.38
CA LYS A 177 6.30 -21.29 -11.98
C LYS A 177 7.45 -20.74 -11.16
N ARG A 178 8.69 -20.83 -11.66
CA ARG A 178 9.87 -20.45 -10.89
C ARG A 178 10.27 -19.02 -11.18
N ILE A 179 10.43 -18.23 -10.13
CA ILE A 179 10.97 -16.87 -10.17
C ILE A 179 12.18 -16.78 -9.26
N HIS A 180 13.16 -15.96 -9.63
CA HIS A 180 14.30 -15.68 -8.78
C HIS A 180 13.98 -14.49 -7.87
N ILE A 181 14.04 -14.69 -6.55
CA ILE A 181 13.83 -13.66 -5.55
C ILE A 181 15.19 -13.23 -5.00
N SER A 182 15.39 -11.92 -4.97
CA SER A 182 16.49 -11.29 -4.25
C SER A 182 15.91 -10.27 -3.29
N MET A 183 16.00 -10.53 -1.99
CA MET A 183 15.45 -9.66 -0.95
C MET A 183 16.51 -9.29 0.07
N GLY A 184 16.46 -8.06 0.56
CA GLY A 184 17.42 -7.59 1.53
C GLY A 184 16.92 -6.42 2.36
N ALA A 185 17.45 -6.29 3.57
CA ALA A 185 17.20 -5.16 4.45
C ALA A 185 18.48 -4.70 5.12
N ARG A 186 18.53 -3.41 5.44
CA ARG A 186 19.64 -2.77 6.15
C ARG A 186 19.12 -1.73 7.13
N SER A 187 19.65 -1.70 8.33
CA SER A 187 19.29 -0.73 9.34
C SER A 187 20.48 -0.40 10.25
N ASP A 188 20.47 0.80 10.82
CA ASP A 188 21.33 1.20 11.92
C ASP A 188 20.95 0.54 13.26
N ARG A 189 19.83 -0.18 13.31
CA ARG A 189 19.38 -1.00 14.45
C ARG A 189 19.33 -2.49 14.08
N PRO A 190 19.38 -3.39 15.08
CA PRO A 190 19.21 -4.81 14.84
C PRO A 190 17.89 -5.09 14.11
N ILE A 191 17.98 -5.76 12.97
CA ILE A 191 16.81 -6.26 12.26
C ILE A 191 16.19 -7.38 13.11
N ASP A 192 14.87 -7.38 13.25
CA ASP A 192 14.14 -8.50 13.82
C ASP A 192 13.93 -9.56 12.74
N ARG A 193 13.19 -9.19 11.69
CA ARG A 193 12.85 -10.09 10.59
C ARG A 193 12.59 -9.35 9.28
N LEU A 194 13.02 -9.96 8.19
CA LEU A 194 12.65 -9.61 6.82
C LEU A 194 11.80 -10.75 6.26
N GLU A 195 10.59 -10.44 5.81
CA GLU A 195 9.59 -11.40 5.37
C GLU A 195 9.22 -11.19 3.91
N LEU A 196 9.13 -12.28 3.14
CA LEU A 196 8.49 -12.31 1.83
C LEU A 196 7.02 -12.65 2.02
N ILE A 197 6.14 -11.85 1.44
CA ILE A 197 4.70 -11.98 1.54
C ILE A 197 4.16 -12.34 0.16
N GLN A 198 3.36 -13.41 0.07
CA GLN A 198 2.53 -13.71 -1.08
C GLN A 198 1.07 -13.66 -0.65
N ASN A 199 0.27 -12.79 -1.28
CA ASN A 199 -1.17 -12.76 -1.08
C ASN A 199 -1.63 -12.60 0.39
N GLY A 200 -0.83 -11.87 1.18
CA GLY A 200 -1.05 -11.62 2.61
C GLY A 200 -0.48 -12.69 3.54
N LYS A 201 0.14 -13.74 3.02
CA LYS A 201 0.78 -14.81 3.81
C LYS A 201 2.30 -14.68 3.75
N VAL A 202 2.96 -14.84 4.90
CA VAL A 202 4.43 -14.95 4.95
C VAL A 202 4.83 -16.29 4.35
N VAL A 203 5.67 -16.27 3.32
CA VAL A 203 6.16 -17.48 2.61
C VAL A 203 7.65 -17.73 2.82
N GLU A 204 8.39 -16.73 3.31
CA GLU A 204 9.80 -16.83 3.66
C GLU A 204 10.14 -15.79 4.73
N THR A 205 11.01 -16.14 5.68
CA THR A 205 11.46 -15.25 6.75
C THR A 205 12.97 -15.36 6.93
N LEU A 206 13.66 -14.23 6.85
CA LEU A 206 15.05 -14.09 7.29
C LEU A 206 15.06 -13.40 8.65
N VAL A 207 15.59 -14.07 9.65
CA VAL A 207 15.81 -13.47 10.98
C VAL A 207 17.05 -12.59 10.92
N GLY A 208 16.97 -11.40 11.49
CA GLY A 208 18.10 -10.48 11.59
C GLY A 208 19.16 -10.94 12.59
N SER A 209 20.36 -10.38 12.45
CA SER A 209 21.46 -10.57 13.41
C SER A 209 21.64 -9.32 14.27
N SER A 210 22.14 -9.49 15.50
CA SER A 210 22.60 -8.37 16.32
C SER A 210 24.00 -7.87 15.95
N THR A 211 24.74 -8.63 15.14
CA THR A 211 26.13 -8.32 14.76
C THR A 211 26.28 -7.73 13.36
N GLN A 212 25.20 -7.75 12.58
CA GLN A 212 25.16 -7.24 11.21
C GLN A 212 24.09 -6.17 11.08
N ASP A 213 24.41 -5.09 10.38
CA ASP A 213 23.48 -4.02 10.04
C ASP A 213 22.59 -4.39 8.84
N TYR A 214 22.71 -5.60 8.28
CA TYR A 214 21.98 -6.05 7.09
C TYR A 214 21.63 -7.54 7.10
N VAL A 215 20.62 -7.90 6.30
CA VAL A 215 20.30 -9.28 5.89
C VAL A 215 19.99 -9.31 4.40
N VAL A 216 20.42 -10.34 3.68
CA VAL A 216 20.14 -10.54 2.24
C VAL A 216 19.96 -12.03 1.97
N LYS A 217 19.03 -12.39 1.09
CA LYS A 217 18.87 -13.74 0.55
C LYS A 217 18.50 -13.69 -0.93
N ASP A 218 19.18 -14.52 -1.70
CA ASP A 218 18.89 -14.84 -3.10
C ASP A 218 18.44 -16.30 -3.18
N PHE A 219 17.29 -16.56 -3.79
CA PHE A 219 16.76 -17.91 -3.91
C PHE A 219 15.74 -18.03 -5.04
N ASP A 220 15.57 -19.25 -5.54
CA ASP A 220 14.48 -19.55 -6.45
C ASP A 220 13.22 -19.88 -5.65
N TYR A 221 12.13 -19.21 -5.99
CA TYR A 221 10.81 -19.42 -5.40
C TYR A 221 9.86 -20.04 -6.41
N GLU A 222 9.15 -21.09 -6.00
CA GLU A 222 8.11 -21.72 -6.81
C GLU A 222 6.76 -21.06 -6.50
N VAL A 223 6.22 -20.36 -7.48
CA VAL A 223 4.94 -19.67 -7.39
C VAL A 223 3.83 -20.70 -7.51
N ASN A 224 3.08 -20.87 -6.43
CA ASN A 224 1.99 -21.85 -6.35
C ASN A 224 0.63 -21.29 -6.78
N GLU A 225 0.45 -19.96 -6.75
CA GLU A 225 -0.81 -19.30 -7.09
C GLU A 225 -0.58 -17.88 -7.67
N PRO A 226 -1.49 -17.37 -8.52
CA PRO A 226 -1.46 -15.98 -8.97
C PRO A 226 -1.76 -15.00 -7.83
N GLY A 227 -1.57 -13.71 -8.11
CA GLY A 227 -1.81 -12.63 -7.16
C GLY A 227 -0.63 -11.67 -7.10
N TRP A 228 -0.05 -11.50 -5.92
CA TRP A 228 1.03 -10.53 -5.71
C TRP A 228 2.07 -11.02 -4.71
N ILE A 229 3.28 -10.46 -4.81
CA ILE A 229 4.39 -10.66 -3.88
C ILE A 229 4.93 -9.31 -3.43
N ALA A 230 5.21 -9.15 -2.14
CA ALA A 230 5.91 -8.00 -1.58
C ALA A 230 6.86 -8.45 -0.47
N ALA A 231 7.69 -7.54 0.04
CA ALA A 231 8.52 -7.79 1.20
C ALA A 231 8.25 -6.74 2.29
N ARG A 232 8.39 -7.16 3.55
CA ARG A 232 8.32 -6.27 4.71
C ARG A 232 9.43 -6.59 5.70
N VAL A 233 9.87 -5.59 6.46
CA VAL A 233 10.92 -5.75 7.47
C VAL A 233 10.53 -5.04 8.75
N PHE A 234 10.89 -5.64 9.88
CA PHE A 234 10.78 -5.06 11.22
C PHE A 234 12.15 -5.02 11.88
N GLU A 235 12.41 -3.96 12.63
CA GLU A 235 13.54 -3.86 13.55
C GLU A 235 13.17 -4.43 14.91
N LYS A 236 14.18 -4.81 15.70
CA LYS A 236 13.97 -5.18 17.10
C LYS A 236 13.58 -3.94 17.90
N PRO A 237 12.65 -4.07 18.87
CA PRO A 237 12.41 -3.00 19.85
C PRO A 237 13.72 -2.66 20.57
N VAL A 238 13.96 -1.37 20.78
CA VAL A 238 15.11 -0.86 21.55
C VAL A 238 14.59 -0.38 22.90
N GLU A 239 15.18 -0.86 23.98
CA GLU A 239 14.77 -0.47 25.34
C GLU A 239 14.96 1.03 25.57
N GLY A 240 13.93 1.69 26.12
CA GLY A 240 13.93 3.13 26.34
C GLY A 240 13.70 3.95 25.07
N GLU A 241 13.57 3.30 23.91
CA GLU A 241 13.12 3.93 22.69
C GLU A 241 11.67 3.59 22.40
N GLU A 242 10.95 4.65 22.12
CA GLU A 242 9.59 4.63 21.70
C GLU A 242 9.60 4.42 20.17
N GLY A 243 9.08 3.28 19.67
CA GLY A 243 8.76 3.14 18.22
C GLY A 243 8.88 1.75 17.64
N ILE A 244 7.97 1.43 16.71
CA ILE A 244 8.20 0.34 15.76
C ILE A 244 8.74 0.93 14.46
N ARG A 245 9.94 0.47 14.09
CA ARG A 245 10.59 0.79 12.82
C ARG A 245 10.43 -0.37 11.86
N TYR A 246 9.87 -0.08 10.70
CA TYR A 246 9.50 -1.05 9.68
C TYR A 246 9.56 -0.44 8.28
N ALA A 247 9.55 -1.32 7.28
CA ALA A 247 9.42 -0.94 5.89
C ALA A 247 8.63 -1.98 5.10
N HIS A 248 8.06 -1.55 3.99
CA HIS A 248 7.28 -2.40 3.10
C HIS A 248 7.56 -2.01 1.64
N THR A 249 7.73 -2.98 0.75
CA THR A 249 7.87 -2.71 -0.69
C THR A 249 6.52 -2.55 -1.35
N SER A 250 6.45 -1.86 -2.48
CA SER A 250 5.35 -2.07 -3.41
C SER A 250 5.31 -3.53 -3.89
N PRO A 251 4.15 -4.02 -4.35
CA PRO A 251 4.00 -5.40 -4.79
C PRO A 251 4.50 -5.61 -6.23
N PHE A 252 4.91 -6.83 -6.51
CA PHE A 252 4.91 -7.42 -7.85
C PHE A 252 3.59 -8.14 -8.08
N TYR A 253 3.18 -8.27 -9.34
CA TYR A 253 1.96 -8.98 -9.70
C TYR A 253 2.29 -10.27 -10.46
N LEU A 254 1.64 -11.35 -10.07
CA LEU A 254 1.75 -12.68 -10.65
C LEU A 254 0.46 -12.97 -11.39
N LYS A 255 0.54 -13.09 -12.71
CA LYS A 255 -0.63 -13.31 -13.57
C LYS A 255 -0.59 -14.70 -14.15
N ASP A 256 -1.65 -15.45 -13.90
CA ASP A 256 -1.96 -16.63 -14.69
C ASP A 256 -2.96 -16.21 -15.78
N ARG A 257 -2.81 -16.74 -17.00
CA ARG A 257 -3.79 -16.47 -18.06
C ARG A 257 -5.11 -17.19 -17.80
N ASP A 258 -5.02 -18.34 -17.15
CA ASP A 258 -6.13 -19.27 -17.00
C ASP A 258 -6.79 -19.15 -15.62
N SER A 259 -6.26 -18.31 -14.72
CA SER A 259 -6.80 -18.10 -13.37
C SER A 259 -6.97 -16.63 -13.01
N ILE A 260 -8.05 -16.35 -12.28
CA ILE A 260 -8.29 -15.04 -11.68
C ILE A 260 -7.40 -14.87 -10.45
N SER A 261 -6.73 -13.73 -10.35
CA SER A 261 -5.89 -13.36 -9.20
C SER A 261 -6.66 -12.69 -8.06
N ILE A 262 -7.97 -12.51 -8.23
CA ILE A 262 -8.89 -11.85 -7.30
C ILE A 262 -9.45 -12.88 -6.33
N ARG A 263 -9.40 -12.57 -5.03
CA ARG A 263 -9.92 -13.42 -3.95
C ARG A 263 -11.33 -13.03 -3.58
N LYS A 264 -12.16 -14.02 -3.27
CA LYS A 264 -13.57 -13.82 -2.98
C LYS A 264 -13.77 -13.08 -1.65
N GLU A 265 -13.15 -13.57 -0.58
CA GLU A 265 -13.39 -13.05 0.77
C GLU A 265 -13.04 -11.55 0.90
N PRO A 266 -11.90 -11.05 0.39
CA PRO A 266 -11.61 -9.62 0.43
C PRO A 266 -12.56 -8.77 -0.42
N VAL A 267 -13.06 -9.29 -1.55
CA VAL A 267 -14.07 -8.57 -2.36
C VAL A 267 -15.39 -8.47 -1.60
N GLU A 268 -15.81 -9.55 -0.92
CA GLU A 268 -17.01 -9.54 -0.08
C GLU A 268 -16.87 -8.59 1.11
N ASP A 269 -15.73 -8.59 1.80
CA ASP A 269 -15.47 -7.68 2.92
C ASP A 269 -15.52 -6.21 2.48
N LEU A 270 -14.80 -5.86 1.41
CA LEU A 270 -14.80 -4.50 0.87
C LEU A 270 -16.21 -4.06 0.43
N LYS A 271 -16.97 -4.96 -0.21
CA LYS A 271 -18.36 -4.69 -0.58
C LYS A 271 -19.25 -4.45 0.65
N ASN A 272 -19.11 -5.28 1.70
CA ASN A 272 -19.88 -5.15 2.94
C ASN A 272 -19.56 -3.83 3.66
N ARG A 273 -18.30 -3.38 3.63
CA ARG A 273 -17.92 -2.05 4.16
C ARG A 273 -18.63 -0.91 3.43
N VAL A 274 -18.72 -0.98 2.10
CA VAL A 274 -19.50 0.00 1.31
C VAL A 274 -20.99 -0.07 1.64
N GLN A 275 -21.54 -1.28 1.81
CA GLN A 275 -22.94 -1.44 2.20
C GLN A 275 -23.23 -0.79 3.56
N GLY A 276 -22.34 -0.96 4.54
CA GLY A 276 -22.45 -0.28 5.83
C GLY A 276 -22.37 1.25 5.74
N LEU A 277 -21.66 1.81 4.74
CA LEU A 277 -21.68 3.25 4.47
C LEU A 277 -23.01 3.72 3.88
N ILE A 278 -23.63 2.93 3.01
CA ILE A 278 -24.98 3.20 2.48
C ILE A 278 -25.99 3.26 3.64
N GLU A 279 -26.02 2.23 4.48
CA GLU A 279 -26.94 2.15 5.63
C GLU A 279 -26.77 3.36 6.57
N LYS A 280 -25.51 3.74 6.88
CA LYS A 280 -25.21 4.92 7.70
C LYS A 280 -25.66 6.21 7.04
N ALA A 281 -25.43 6.39 5.73
CA ALA A 281 -25.82 7.59 5.00
C ALA A 281 -27.35 7.71 4.92
N GLU A 282 -28.06 6.62 4.63
CA GLU A 282 -29.53 6.60 4.60
C GLU A 282 -30.13 6.97 5.96
N ALA A 283 -29.62 6.38 7.04
CA ALA A 283 -30.10 6.61 8.40
C ALA A 283 -29.75 7.99 8.99
N ASN A 284 -28.80 8.73 8.39
CA ASN A 284 -28.35 10.01 8.94
C ASN A 284 -29.25 11.18 8.46
N PRO A 285 -30.09 11.80 9.32
CA PRO A 285 -30.96 12.90 8.92
C PRO A 285 -30.21 14.23 8.71
N ASP A 286 -28.97 14.33 9.15
CA ASP A 286 -28.19 15.58 9.14
C ASP A 286 -27.46 15.82 7.81
N ILE A 287 -27.41 14.81 6.92
CA ILE A 287 -26.84 14.95 5.58
C ILE A 287 -27.89 15.60 4.66
N ALA A 288 -27.52 16.71 4.01
CA ALA A 288 -28.38 17.39 3.04
C ALA A 288 -28.82 16.42 1.92
N THR A 289 -30.06 16.54 1.44
CA THR A 289 -30.64 15.59 0.47
C THR A 289 -29.78 15.44 -0.79
N GLU A 290 -29.37 16.56 -1.40
CA GLU A 290 -28.56 16.55 -2.63
C GLU A 290 -27.21 15.86 -2.40
N GLU A 291 -26.54 16.18 -1.28
CA GLU A 291 -25.28 15.56 -0.89
C GLU A 291 -25.44 14.05 -0.66
N LYS A 292 -26.51 13.64 0.04
CA LYS A 292 -26.81 12.23 0.27
C LYS A 292 -27.04 11.48 -1.05
N GLU A 293 -27.76 12.08 -1.99
CA GLU A 293 -27.98 11.48 -3.32
C GLU A 293 -26.66 11.27 -4.09
N GLU A 294 -25.75 12.25 -4.05
CA GLU A 294 -24.42 12.13 -4.67
C GLU A 294 -23.56 11.04 -4.00
N MET A 295 -23.54 11.00 -2.67
CA MET A 295 -22.85 9.96 -1.90
C MET A 295 -23.35 8.56 -2.25
N LEU A 296 -24.67 8.37 -2.18
CA LEU A 296 -25.30 7.08 -2.45
C LEU A 296 -25.07 6.62 -3.89
N LYS A 297 -24.99 7.56 -4.84
CA LYS A 297 -24.61 7.26 -6.23
C LYS A 297 -23.18 6.72 -6.32
N MET A 298 -22.20 7.34 -5.66
CA MET A 298 -20.82 6.86 -5.63
C MET A 298 -20.70 5.49 -4.93
N TYR A 299 -21.42 5.30 -3.82
CA TYR A 299 -21.46 4.01 -3.12
C TYR A 299 -22.09 2.91 -3.96
N SER A 300 -23.19 3.19 -4.65
CA SER A 300 -23.84 2.24 -5.56
C SER A 300 -22.90 1.82 -6.70
N GLN A 301 -22.15 2.76 -7.29
CA GLN A 301 -21.13 2.45 -8.30
C GLN A 301 -20.03 1.51 -7.76
N ALA A 302 -19.61 1.71 -6.51
CA ALA A 302 -18.65 0.83 -5.86
C ALA A 302 -19.24 -0.57 -5.58
N ILE A 303 -20.50 -0.66 -5.15
CA ILE A 303 -21.22 -1.93 -4.99
C ILE A 303 -21.27 -2.70 -6.31
N ASP A 304 -21.64 -2.04 -7.41
CA ASP A 304 -21.68 -2.65 -8.75
C ASP A 304 -20.31 -3.16 -9.18
N PHE A 305 -19.25 -2.40 -8.90
CA PHE A 305 -17.88 -2.78 -9.20
C PHE A 305 -17.47 -4.07 -8.45
N TYR A 306 -17.73 -4.16 -7.15
CA TYR A 306 -17.42 -5.35 -6.38
C TYR A 306 -18.32 -6.54 -6.76
N GLN A 307 -19.59 -6.31 -7.06
CA GLN A 307 -20.49 -7.35 -7.55
C GLN A 307 -19.98 -7.97 -8.85
N LYS A 308 -19.57 -7.13 -9.83
CA LYS A 308 -18.96 -7.62 -11.09
C LYS A 308 -17.72 -8.48 -10.86
N ARG A 309 -16.90 -8.16 -9.83
CA ARG A 309 -15.76 -9.00 -9.45
C ARG A 309 -16.20 -10.35 -8.89
N LEU A 310 -17.21 -10.38 -8.02
CA LEU A 310 -17.77 -11.62 -7.48
C LEU A 310 -18.37 -12.51 -8.57
N ASP A 311 -19.13 -11.92 -9.50
CA ASP A 311 -19.72 -12.64 -10.63
C ASP A 311 -18.63 -13.27 -11.50
N LYS A 312 -17.55 -12.52 -11.78
CA LYS A 312 -16.39 -13.03 -12.52
C LYS A 312 -15.70 -14.21 -11.80
N ILE A 313 -15.58 -14.15 -10.48
CA ILE A 313 -15.02 -15.24 -9.67
C ILE A 313 -15.92 -16.48 -9.72
N ALA A 314 -17.25 -16.29 -9.68
CA ALA A 314 -18.20 -17.40 -9.76
C ALA A 314 -18.13 -18.08 -11.13
N SER A 315 -18.14 -17.33 -12.24
CA SER A 315 -18.06 -17.90 -13.59
C SER A 315 -16.78 -18.69 -13.84
N ALA A 316 -15.64 -18.25 -13.28
CA ALA A 316 -14.38 -19.00 -13.42
C ALA A 316 -14.34 -20.32 -12.66
N LYS A 317 -15.21 -20.52 -11.66
CA LYS A 317 -15.32 -21.80 -10.94
C LYS A 317 -16.22 -22.80 -11.66
N ASP A 318 -17.15 -22.32 -12.49
CA ASP A 318 -18.06 -23.18 -13.26
C ASP A 318 -17.39 -23.74 -14.53
N GLU A 319 -16.28 -23.16 -14.97
CA GLU A 319 -15.53 -23.55 -16.19
C GLU A 319 -14.36 -24.52 -15.94
N GLY A 320 -14.02 -24.83 -14.68
CA GLY A 320 -12.87 -25.67 -14.29
C GLY A 320 -13.27 -26.93 -13.53
#